data_AF-A0ABD3FP68-F1
#
_entry.id   AF-A0ABD3FP68-F1
#
_cell.length_a   1.000
_cell.length_b   1.000
_cell.length_c   1.000
_cell.angle_alpha   90.00
_cell.angle_beta   90.00
_cell.angle_gamma   90.00
#
_symmetry.space_group_name_H-M   'P 1'
#
loop_
_entity.id
_entity.type
_entity.pdbx_description
1 polymer ?
#
loop_
_entity_poly.entity_id
_entity_poly.type
_entity_poly.pdbx_seq_one_letter_code
_entity_poly.pdbx_strand_id
1 'polypeptide(L)'
;MNDFRLWNEYLKKRESWYTGVIHAMPSFKTASYDTYFQRLRFFWMHLRFLLAFSAEQAFLRWRFTRDRAKMTALDTLAKRLVPIASKQVCIVYGDWSRRDGIKGHATGPVKGFVDALKKRATVISVDEYRTRMTCSCCHQRLKQARLFTQVKRKADEVDIRTKERPSKKEVKEIEEMQKFKNPKLSNKKVVLKCTRNVLRCTNSRCKTTFWNRDVNAARNLLELLRSGLKGKHGASRLRAFRREQSYK
;
A
#
# COMPACT_ATOMS: atom_id res chain seq x y z
N MET A 1 -5.68 -5.82 -29.05
CA MET A 1 -6.03 -6.61 -27.84
C MET A 1 -4.77 -7.37 -27.46
N ASN A 2 -4.30 -7.36 -26.21
CA ASN A 2 -2.98 -7.92 -25.88
C ASN A 2 -3.01 -9.45 -25.97
N ASP A 3 -2.39 -10.05 -26.99
CA ASP A 3 -2.32 -11.52 -27.19
C ASP A 3 -1.83 -12.25 -25.94
N PHE A 4 -1.00 -11.58 -25.14
CA PHE A 4 -0.56 -12.04 -23.83
C PHE A 4 -1.69 -12.18 -22.80
N ARG A 5 -2.65 -11.25 -22.78
CA ARG A 5 -3.81 -11.32 -21.87
C ARG A 5 -4.75 -12.44 -22.32
N LEU A 6 -4.94 -12.60 -23.62
CA LEU A 6 -5.69 -13.73 -24.19
C LEU A 6 -5.02 -15.06 -23.84
N TRP A 7 -3.72 -15.22 -24.09
CA TRP A 7 -2.98 -16.44 -23.76
C TRP A 7 -2.99 -16.78 -22.26
N ASN A 8 -2.85 -15.78 -21.39
CA ASN A 8 -3.01 -15.96 -19.93
C ASN A 8 -4.42 -16.43 -19.54
N GLU A 9 -5.45 -15.83 -20.13
CA GLU A 9 -6.83 -16.25 -19.89
C GLU A 9 -7.11 -17.63 -20.48
N TYR A 10 -6.52 -17.96 -21.63
CA TYR A 10 -6.59 -19.30 -22.22
C TYR A 10 -5.91 -20.34 -21.34
N LEU A 11 -4.73 -20.09 -20.78
CA LEU A 11 -4.08 -21.02 -19.83
C LEU A 11 -4.88 -21.22 -18.54
N LYS A 12 -5.47 -20.14 -17.99
CA LYS A 12 -6.39 -20.26 -16.84
C LYS A 12 -7.64 -21.08 -17.17
N LYS A 13 -8.15 -20.96 -18.40
CA LYS A 13 -9.31 -21.70 -18.90
C LYS A 13 -8.98 -23.14 -19.30
N ARG A 14 -7.74 -23.40 -19.74
CA ARG A 14 -7.29 -24.71 -20.24
C ARG A 14 -7.29 -25.77 -19.13
N GLU A 15 -7.06 -25.35 -17.89
CA GLU A 15 -7.08 -26.24 -16.73
C GLU A 15 -7.80 -25.54 -15.56
N SER A 16 -9.12 -25.40 -15.68
CA SER A 16 -9.99 -24.98 -14.57
C SER A 16 -9.74 -25.84 -13.31
N TRP A 17 -9.35 -27.10 -13.52
CA TRP A 17 -8.93 -28.03 -12.48
C TRP A 17 -7.70 -27.56 -11.70
N TYR A 18 -6.62 -27.10 -12.36
CA TYR A 18 -5.45 -26.55 -11.66
C TYR A 18 -5.81 -25.35 -10.78
N THR A 19 -6.61 -24.43 -11.34
CA THR A 19 -7.06 -23.25 -10.60
C THR A 19 -7.94 -23.64 -9.41
N GLY A 20 -8.83 -24.63 -9.59
CA GLY A 20 -9.67 -25.20 -8.53
C GLY A 20 -8.85 -25.85 -7.41
N VAL A 21 -7.87 -26.69 -7.75
CA VAL A 21 -6.97 -27.34 -6.79
C VAL A 21 -6.17 -26.32 -6.00
N ILE A 22 -5.62 -25.28 -6.65
CA ILE A 22 -4.85 -24.23 -5.97
C ILE A 22 -5.75 -23.38 -5.05
N HIS A 23 -6.98 -23.09 -5.45
CA HIS A 23 -7.92 -22.35 -4.59
C HIS A 23 -8.44 -23.18 -3.41
N ALA A 24 -8.66 -24.47 -3.61
CA ALA A 24 -9.07 -25.40 -2.57
C ALA A 24 -7.90 -25.82 -1.66
N MET A 25 -6.65 -25.57 -2.07
CA MET A 25 -5.45 -25.95 -1.34
C MET A 25 -5.47 -25.35 0.08
N PRO A 26 -5.51 -26.18 1.13
CA PRO A 26 -5.57 -25.67 2.48
C PRO A 26 -4.24 -25.05 2.89
N SER A 27 -4.29 -24.02 3.72
CA SER A 27 -3.09 -23.45 4.34
C SER A 27 -2.42 -24.47 5.26
N PHE A 28 -1.10 -24.68 5.17
CA PHE A 28 -0.38 -25.56 6.11
C PHE A 28 -0.15 -24.93 7.49
N LYS A 29 -0.52 -23.67 7.69
CA LYS A 29 -0.38 -22.99 8.99
C LYS A 29 -1.49 -23.47 9.94
N THR A 30 -1.15 -24.41 10.82
CA THR A 30 -2.02 -24.93 11.88
C THR A 30 -1.17 -25.27 13.10
N ALA A 31 -1.73 -25.13 14.29
CA ALA A 31 -1.12 -25.58 15.54
C ALA A 31 -1.45 -27.04 15.89
N SER A 32 -2.48 -27.62 15.25
CA SER A 32 -2.89 -29.02 15.42
C SER A 32 -2.22 -29.93 14.40
N TYR A 33 -1.64 -31.02 14.90
CA TYR A 33 -1.03 -32.09 14.09
C TYR A 33 -2.06 -32.86 13.26
N ASP A 34 -3.21 -33.23 13.80
CA ASP A 34 -4.25 -33.95 13.04
C ASP A 34 -4.74 -33.15 11.85
N THR A 35 -4.97 -31.85 12.08
CA THR A 35 -5.35 -30.90 11.02
C THR A 35 -4.24 -30.79 9.96
N TYR A 36 -2.97 -30.83 10.37
CA TYR A 36 -1.84 -30.82 9.44
C TYR A 36 -1.82 -32.09 8.57
N PHE A 37 -2.00 -33.27 9.17
CA PHE A 37 -2.03 -34.55 8.45
C PHE A 37 -3.18 -34.62 7.44
N GLN A 38 -4.38 -34.15 7.80
CA GLN A 38 -5.51 -34.08 6.87
C GLN A 38 -5.22 -33.18 5.67
N ARG A 39 -4.60 -32.02 5.90
CA ARG A 39 -4.19 -31.08 4.84
C ARG A 39 -3.08 -31.65 3.96
N LEU A 40 -2.15 -32.40 4.55
CA LEU A 40 -1.09 -33.10 3.84
C LEU A 40 -1.67 -34.19 2.93
N ARG A 41 -2.68 -34.95 3.39
CA ARG A 41 -3.39 -35.93 2.54
C ARG A 41 -4.03 -35.27 1.32
N PHE A 42 -4.70 -34.13 1.50
CA PHE A 42 -5.27 -33.37 0.37
C PHE A 42 -4.20 -32.96 -0.64
N PHE A 43 -3.08 -32.41 -0.16
CA PHE A 43 -1.95 -32.07 -1.02
C PHE A 43 -1.39 -33.29 -1.76
N TRP A 44 -1.22 -34.41 -1.06
CA TRP A 44 -0.70 -35.65 -1.63
C TRP A 44 -1.59 -36.20 -2.75
N MET A 45 -2.92 -36.15 -2.57
CA MET A 45 -3.88 -36.55 -3.62
C MET A 45 -3.70 -35.76 -4.92
N HIS A 46 -3.32 -34.49 -4.83
CA HIS A 46 -3.14 -33.62 -5.99
C HIS A 46 -1.68 -33.50 -6.46
N LEU A 47 -0.72 -34.06 -5.72
CA LEU A 47 0.72 -33.87 -5.97
C LEU A 47 1.14 -34.34 -7.36
N ARG A 48 0.71 -35.53 -7.79
CA ARG A 48 1.09 -36.09 -9.10
C ARG A 48 0.65 -35.18 -10.24
N PHE A 49 -0.60 -34.70 -10.18
CA PHE A 49 -1.13 -33.75 -11.15
C PHE A 49 -0.36 -32.43 -11.14
N LEU A 50 -0.13 -31.86 -9.94
CA LEU A 50 0.60 -30.59 -9.83
C LEU A 50 2.03 -30.68 -10.37
N LEU A 51 2.72 -31.79 -10.11
CA LEU A 51 4.07 -32.04 -10.65
C LEU A 51 4.05 -32.17 -12.17
N ALA A 52 3.16 -33.00 -12.73
CA ALA A 52 3.03 -33.18 -14.17
C ALA A 52 2.71 -31.85 -14.86
N PHE A 53 1.70 -31.13 -14.37
CA PHE A 53 1.31 -29.82 -14.89
C PHE A 53 2.45 -28.79 -14.78
N SER A 54 3.18 -28.78 -13.66
CA SER A 54 4.31 -27.86 -13.48
C SER A 54 5.49 -28.14 -14.41
N ALA A 55 5.62 -29.36 -14.91
CA ALA A 55 6.64 -29.78 -15.85
C ALA A 55 6.25 -29.53 -17.32
N GLU A 56 4.98 -29.22 -17.60
CA GLU A 56 4.53 -28.94 -18.96
C GLU A 56 5.24 -27.73 -19.56
N GLN A 57 5.70 -27.87 -20.80
CA GLN A 57 6.38 -26.81 -21.53
C GLN A 57 5.53 -25.52 -21.62
N ALA A 58 4.22 -25.65 -21.79
CA ALA A 58 3.30 -24.52 -21.82
C ALA A 58 3.31 -23.75 -20.47
N PHE A 59 3.27 -24.46 -19.35
CA PHE A 59 3.32 -23.89 -18.01
C PHE A 59 4.69 -23.27 -17.68
N LEU A 60 5.79 -23.93 -18.06
CA LEU A 60 7.14 -23.40 -17.88
C LEU A 60 7.37 -22.12 -18.68
N ARG A 61 6.96 -22.12 -19.96
CA ARG A 61 6.98 -20.91 -20.81
C ARG A 61 6.12 -19.80 -20.21
N TRP A 62 4.95 -20.13 -19.65
CA TRP A 62 4.09 -19.18 -18.96
C TRP A 62 4.75 -18.57 -17.73
N ARG A 63 5.32 -19.40 -16.87
CA ARG A 63 6.03 -18.95 -15.68
C ARG A 63 7.19 -18.03 -16.06
N PHE A 64 8.01 -18.44 -17.03
CA PHE A 64 9.15 -17.65 -17.51
C PHE A 64 8.72 -16.30 -18.08
N THR A 65 7.71 -16.28 -18.96
CA THR A 65 7.21 -15.04 -19.57
C THR A 65 6.58 -14.09 -18.55
N ARG A 66 5.79 -14.62 -17.62
CA ARG A 66 5.22 -13.83 -16.51
C ARG A 66 6.31 -13.21 -15.64
N ASP A 67 7.33 -14.00 -15.29
CA ASP A 67 8.43 -13.53 -14.46
C ASP A 67 9.27 -12.48 -15.20
N ARG A 68 9.52 -12.65 -16.51
CA ARG A 68 10.14 -11.63 -17.38
C ARG A 68 9.30 -10.35 -17.43
N ALA A 69 8.00 -10.44 -17.67
CA ALA A 69 7.11 -9.28 -17.71
C ALA A 69 7.09 -8.52 -16.38
N LYS A 70 7.06 -9.24 -15.25
CA LYS A 70 7.21 -8.66 -13.91
C LYS A 70 8.55 -7.93 -13.76
N MET A 71 9.66 -8.54 -14.16
CA MET A 71 10.98 -7.92 -14.10
C MET A 71 11.06 -6.67 -14.96
N THR A 72 10.53 -6.71 -16.18
CA THR A 72 10.44 -5.55 -17.08
C THR A 72 9.64 -4.42 -16.44
N ALA A 73 8.45 -4.71 -15.90
CA ALA A 73 7.63 -3.70 -15.23
C ALA A 73 8.34 -3.06 -14.03
N LEU A 74 9.05 -3.86 -13.22
CA LEU A 74 9.83 -3.36 -12.09
C LEU A 74 11.02 -2.50 -12.53
N ASP A 75 11.74 -2.91 -13.57
CA ASP A 75 12.83 -2.12 -14.14
C ASP A 75 12.33 -0.81 -14.77
N THR A 76 11.18 -0.83 -15.46
CA THR A 76 10.55 0.39 -15.97
C THR A 76 10.20 1.35 -14.83
N LEU A 77 9.63 0.86 -13.72
CA LEU A 77 9.36 1.70 -12.55
C LEU A 77 10.65 2.22 -11.91
N ALA A 78 11.70 1.39 -11.80
CA ALA A 78 12.99 1.79 -11.25
C ALA A 78 13.66 2.86 -12.13
N LYS A 79 13.60 2.72 -13.46
CA LYS A 79 14.06 3.73 -14.44
C LYS A 79 13.30 5.04 -14.32
N ARG A 80 11.99 4.99 -14.05
CA ARG A 80 11.19 6.21 -13.84
C ARG A 80 11.60 6.98 -12.59
N LEU A 81 12.05 6.30 -11.54
CA LEU A 81 12.53 6.94 -10.31
C LEU A 81 14.00 7.37 -10.42
N VAL A 82 14.85 6.53 -11.02
CA VAL A 82 16.27 6.79 -11.23
C VAL A 82 16.60 6.52 -12.70
N PRO A 83 16.44 7.55 -13.57
CA PRO A 83 16.71 7.42 -14.99
C PRO A 83 18.18 7.08 -15.27
N ILE A 84 19.08 7.81 -14.61
CA ILE A 84 20.53 7.64 -14.71
C ILE A 84 21.00 6.84 -13.48
N ALA A 85 21.53 5.65 -13.72
CA ALA A 85 22.05 4.81 -12.64
C ALA A 85 23.30 5.47 -12.03
N SER A 86 23.26 5.71 -10.72
CA SER A 86 24.39 6.27 -9.98
C SER A 86 24.29 5.87 -8.52
N LYS A 87 25.42 5.40 -7.97
CA LYS A 87 25.53 5.06 -6.54
C LYS A 87 25.53 6.31 -5.63
N GLN A 88 25.75 7.50 -6.20
CA GLN A 88 25.61 8.77 -5.48
C GLN A 88 24.14 9.12 -5.23
N VAL A 89 23.21 8.58 -6.02
CA VAL A 89 21.78 8.73 -5.77
C VAL A 89 21.37 7.80 -4.64
N CYS A 90 20.82 8.39 -3.58
CA CYS A 90 20.29 7.66 -2.43
C CYS A 90 18.76 7.65 -2.46
N ILE A 91 18.17 6.46 -2.38
CA ILE A 91 16.73 6.26 -2.23
C ILE A 91 16.44 5.75 -0.84
N VAL A 92 15.52 6.43 -0.14
CA VAL A 92 14.99 5.96 1.13
C VAL A 92 13.78 5.08 0.87
N TYR A 93 13.74 3.91 1.50
CA TYR A 93 12.62 2.99 1.40
C TYR A 93 12.12 2.63 2.80
N GLY A 94 10.80 2.71 3.02
CA GLY A 94 10.19 2.34 4.29
C GLY A 94 10.20 0.82 4.49
N ASP A 95 10.62 0.36 5.67
CA ASP A 95 10.71 -1.06 6.02
C ASP A 95 9.36 -1.67 6.46
N TRP A 96 8.33 -1.46 5.65
CA TRP A 96 6.96 -1.89 5.94
C TRP A 96 6.90 -3.38 6.38
N SER A 97 6.62 -3.59 7.67
CA SER A 97 6.73 -4.89 8.33
C SER A 97 5.46 -5.76 8.25
N ARG A 98 4.37 -5.25 7.66
CA ARG A 98 3.13 -6.01 7.53
C ARG A 98 3.29 -7.09 6.47
N ARG A 99 3.12 -8.35 6.89
CA ARG A 99 3.21 -9.52 6.01
C ARG A 99 2.01 -9.66 5.07
N ASP A 100 0.85 -9.17 5.50
CA ASP A 100 -0.36 -9.17 4.69
C ASP A 100 -0.40 -7.96 3.76
N GLY A 101 -0.77 -8.19 2.50
CA GLY A 101 -1.00 -7.14 1.52
C GLY A 101 -2.06 -6.13 1.97
N ILE A 102 -2.17 -5.02 1.25
CA ILE A 102 -3.24 -4.05 1.50
C ILE A 102 -4.57 -4.72 1.17
N LYS A 103 -5.52 -4.73 2.12
CA LYS A 103 -6.85 -5.34 1.93
C LYS A 103 -7.49 -4.85 0.63
N GLY A 104 -7.93 -5.78 -0.21
CA GLY A 104 -8.55 -5.50 -1.51
C GLY A 104 -7.56 -5.26 -2.66
N HIS A 105 -6.25 -5.38 -2.40
CA HIS A 105 -5.21 -5.25 -3.42
C HIS A 105 -4.31 -6.49 -3.42
N ALA A 106 -3.79 -6.82 -4.60
CA ALA A 106 -2.74 -7.83 -4.71
C ALA A 106 -1.49 -7.39 -3.93
N THR A 107 -0.79 -8.34 -3.34
CA THR A 107 0.47 -8.07 -2.64
C THR A 107 1.47 -7.49 -3.63
N GLY A 108 1.95 -6.26 -3.35
CA GLY A 108 2.92 -5.58 -4.18
C GLY A 108 4.28 -6.30 -4.18
N PRO A 109 5.07 -6.20 -5.25
CA PRO A 109 6.38 -6.84 -5.37
C PRO A 109 7.47 -6.07 -4.58
N VAL A 110 7.28 -5.85 -3.28
CA VAL A 110 8.13 -4.99 -2.44
C VAL A 110 9.61 -5.37 -2.53
N LYS A 111 9.93 -6.65 -2.27
CA LYS A 111 11.32 -7.16 -2.35
C LYS A 111 11.92 -6.99 -3.74
N GLY A 112 11.20 -7.47 -4.76
CA GLY A 112 11.66 -7.38 -6.15
C GLY A 112 11.84 -5.95 -6.66
N PHE A 113 11.03 -5.00 -6.16
CA PHE A 113 11.19 -3.59 -6.50
C PHE A 113 12.41 -2.97 -5.83
N VAL A 114 12.65 -3.27 -4.54
CA VAL A 114 13.87 -2.87 -3.84
C VAL A 114 15.12 -3.40 -4.55
N ASP A 115 15.11 -4.66 -4.99
CA ASP A 115 16.23 -5.26 -5.74
C ASP A 115 16.44 -4.57 -7.09
N ALA A 116 15.37 -4.21 -7.81
CA ALA A 116 15.47 -3.43 -9.04
C ALA A 116 16.06 -2.03 -8.80
N LEU A 117 15.72 -1.37 -7.69
CA LEU A 117 16.28 -0.07 -7.32
C LEU A 117 17.76 -0.15 -6.91
N LYS A 118 18.16 -1.19 -6.17
CA LYS A 118 19.56 -1.42 -5.75
C LYS A 118 20.54 -1.56 -6.92
N LYS A 119 20.06 -2.04 -8.07
CA LYS A 119 20.84 -2.10 -9.32
C LYS A 119 21.17 -0.71 -9.87
N ARG A 120 20.39 0.32 -9.54
CA ARG A 120 20.50 1.68 -10.09
C ARG A 120 20.97 2.73 -9.10
N ALA A 121 20.68 2.55 -7.82
CA ALA A 121 20.93 3.53 -6.77
C ALA A 121 21.31 2.85 -5.46
N THR A 122 21.78 3.65 -4.50
CA THR A 122 21.96 3.21 -3.12
C THR A 122 20.61 3.26 -2.41
N VAL A 123 20.08 2.11 -1.99
CA VAL A 123 18.77 2.02 -1.32
C VAL A 123 18.99 1.81 0.17
N ILE A 124 18.45 2.71 0.98
CA ILE A 124 18.52 2.67 2.45
C ILE A 124 17.14 2.35 2.99
N SER A 125 17.04 1.25 3.72
CA SER A 125 15.83 0.90 4.47
C SER A 125 15.75 1.72 5.75
N VAL A 126 14.60 2.35 6.01
CA VAL A 126 14.38 3.17 7.20
C VAL A 126 13.15 2.67 7.94
N ASP A 127 13.28 2.54 9.26
CA ASP A 127 12.17 2.21 10.17
C ASP A 127 11.02 3.21 9.99
N GLU A 128 9.88 2.74 9.48
CA GLU A 128 8.70 3.55 9.27
C GLU A 128 7.84 3.60 10.55
N TYR A 129 7.88 4.74 11.26
CA TYR A 129 7.02 4.97 12.43
C TYR A 129 6.32 6.31 12.35
N ARG A 130 4.98 6.29 12.33
CA ARG A 130 4.09 7.48 12.26
C ARG A 130 4.36 8.45 11.09
N THR A 131 5.25 8.13 10.16
CA THR A 131 5.58 8.90 8.93
C THR A 131 4.35 9.39 8.17
N ARG A 132 3.32 8.55 8.00
CA ARG A 132 2.09 8.98 7.31
C ARG A 132 1.18 9.86 8.16
N MET A 133 1.28 9.79 9.49
CA MET A 133 0.35 10.45 10.44
C MET A 133 0.91 11.73 11.01
N THR A 134 2.21 11.98 10.90
CA THR A 134 2.89 13.18 11.39
C THR A 134 3.01 14.20 10.25
N CYS A 135 2.69 15.46 10.49
CA CYS A 135 2.81 16.52 9.49
C CYS A 135 4.29 16.77 9.15
N SER A 136 4.66 16.74 7.87
CA SER A 136 6.05 17.01 7.47
C SER A 136 6.49 18.46 7.60
N CYS A 137 5.58 19.39 7.91
CA CYS A 137 5.91 20.81 8.11
C CYS A 137 6.05 21.20 9.58
N CYS A 138 5.17 20.70 10.45
CA CYS A 138 5.15 21.11 11.86
C CYS A 138 5.22 19.95 12.85
N HIS A 139 5.38 18.72 12.36
CA HIS A 139 5.49 17.48 13.14
C HIS A 139 4.34 17.18 14.11
N GLN A 140 3.22 17.90 14.01
CA GLN A 140 2.00 17.58 14.74
C GLN A 140 1.24 16.42 14.08
N ARG A 141 0.46 15.69 14.88
CA ARG A 141 -0.37 14.59 14.40
C ARG A 141 -1.49 15.10 13.49
N LEU A 142 -1.56 14.55 12.29
CA LEU A 142 -2.58 14.82 11.30
C LEU A 142 -3.89 14.07 11.65
N LYS A 143 -5.02 14.70 11.31
CA LYS A 143 -6.35 14.09 11.36
C LYS A 143 -6.80 13.67 9.97
N GLN A 144 -7.80 12.82 9.89
CA GLN A 144 -8.36 12.39 8.62
C GLN A 144 -9.13 13.55 7.98
N ALA A 145 -8.88 13.85 6.69
CA ALA A 145 -9.58 14.93 6.02
C ALA A 145 -11.00 14.48 5.65
N ARG A 146 -11.96 15.37 5.89
CA ARG A 146 -13.36 15.22 5.49
C ARG A 146 -13.58 16.04 4.22
N LEU A 147 -13.94 15.37 3.13
CA LEU A 147 -14.15 16.00 1.83
C LEU A 147 -15.56 15.72 1.31
N PHE A 148 -16.11 16.71 0.63
CA PHE A 148 -17.38 16.62 -0.07
C PHE A 148 -17.26 15.64 -1.24
N THR A 149 -18.04 14.56 -1.19
CA THR A 149 -18.03 13.50 -2.20
C THR A 149 -19.44 13.37 -2.79
N GLN A 150 -19.52 13.25 -4.12
CA GLN A 150 -20.78 12.97 -4.81
C GLN A 150 -21.27 11.57 -4.45
N VAL A 151 -22.53 11.47 -4.01
CA VAL A 151 -23.19 10.19 -3.77
C VAL A 151 -23.56 9.59 -5.12
N LYS A 152 -23.06 8.39 -5.44
CA LYS A 152 -23.39 7.67 -6.67
C LYS A 152 -24.50 6.62 -6.47
N ARG A 153 -24.73 6.15 -5.24
CA ARG A 153 -25.76 5.14 -4.88
C ARG A 153 -26.35 5.44 -3.49
N LYS A 154 -27.60 5.07 -3.21
CA LYS A 154 -28.25 5.28 -1.88
C LYS A 154 -27.47 4.65 -0.71
N ALA A 155 -26.83 3.50 -0.92
CA ALA A 155 -25.97 2.85 0.08
C ALA A 155 -24.70 3.67 0.43
N ASP A 156 -24.27 4.57 -0.47
CA ASP A 156 -23.13 5.47 -0.22
C ASP A 156 -23.52 6.69 0.61
N GLU A 157 -24.80 6.91 0.94
CA GLU A 157 -25.20 7.98 1.88
C GLU A 157 -24.67 7.71 3.29
N VAL A 158 -24.50 6.44 3.66
CA VAL A 158 -24.03 6.03 4.98
C VAL A 158 -22.54 5.73 4.92
N ASP A 159 -21.70 6.77 5.05
CA ASP A 159 -20.32 6.59 5.53
C ASP A 159 -20.05 7.56 6.68
N ILE A 160 -20.92 7.46 7.68
CA ILE A 160 -20.61 7.77 9.06
C ILE A 160 -20.24 6.41 9.61
N ARG A 161 -18.97 6.18 9.98
CA ARG A 161 -18.66 5.06 10.87
C ARG A 161 -19.28 5.37 12.23
N THR A 162 -20.59 5.17 12.28
CA THR A 162 -21.53 5.00 13.37
C THR A 162 -21.19 5.74 14.68
N LYS A 163 -21.97 6.82 14.92
CA LYS A 163 -22.19 7.60 16.16
C LYS A 163 -21.07 8.54 16.66
N GLU A 164 -21.28 9.84 16.45
CA GLU A 164 -21.64 10.84 17.47
C GLU A 164 -22.13 12.09 16.73
N ARG A 165 -23.05 12.87 17.31
CA ARG A 165 -23.48 14.15 16.70
C ARG A 165 -22.21 14.98 16.40
N PRO A 166 -22.09 15.60 15.21
CA PRO A 166 -20.94 16.46 14.91
C PRO A 166 -20.83 17.51 16.03
N SER A 167 -19.64 17.62 16.61
CA SER A 167 -19.33 18.61 17.64
C SER A 167 -19.64 20.02 17.12
N LYS A 168 -19.90 20.98 18.01
CA LYS A 168 -20.19 22.39 17.61
C LYS A 168 -19.14 22.95 16.64
N LYS A 169 -17.88 22.54 16.80
CA LYS A 169 -16.77 22.93 15.92
C LYS A 169 -16.86 22.33 14.52
N GLU A 170 -17.34 21.09 14.41
CA GLU A 170 -17.54 20.41 13.12
C GLU A 170 -18.76 20.96 12.37
N VAL A 171 -19.82 21.34 13.07
CA VAL A 171 -20.99 22.00 12.45
C VAL A 171 -20.58 23.33 11.82
N LYS A 172 -19.84 24.15 12.56
CA LYS A 172 -19.32 25.43 12.06
C LYS A 172 -18.41 25.26 10.84
N GLU A 173 -17.59 24.21 10.84
CA GLU A 173 -16.72 23.89 9.71
C GLU A 173 -17.51 23.41 8.49
N ILE A 174 -18.58 22.62 8.69
CA ILE A 174 -19.49 22.23 7.61
C ILE A 174 -20.16 23.47 7.00
N GLU A 175 -20.65 24.40 7.82
CA GLU A 175 -21.25 25.66 7.37
C GLU A 175 -20.25 26.53 6.61
N GLU A 176 -19.03 26.71 7.12
CA GLU A 176 -17.98 27.46 6.43
C GLU A 176 -17.60 26.82 5.09
N MET A 177 -17.48 25.49 5.03
CA MET A 177 -17.14 24.80 3.78
C MET A 177 -18.33 24.72 2.79
N GLN A 178 -19.58 24.81 3.26
CA GLN A 178 -20.76 24.92 2.38
C GLN A 178 -20.78 26.26 1.61
N LYS A 179 -20.17 27.32 2.13
CA LYS A 179 -20.05 28.61 1.42
C LYS A 179 -19.19 28.54 0.16
N PHE A 180 -18.29 27.54 0.06
CA PHE A 180 -17.43 27.30 -1.09
C PHE A 180 -17.98 26.23 -2.04
N LYS A 181 -19.29 25.93 -1.99
CA LYS A 181 -19.92 24.95 -2.87
C LYS A 181 -19.74 25.37 -4.33
N ASN A 182 -19.11 24.50 -5.11
CA ASN A 182 -19.00 24.70 -6.55
C ASN A 182 -20.41 24.70 -7.18
N PRO A 183 -20.85 25.78 -7.87
CA PRO A 183 -22.17 25.87 -8.49
C PRO A 183 -22.47 24.70 -9.45
N LYS A 184 -21.44 24.13 -10.08
CA LYS A 184 -21.55 22.97 -10.98
C LYS A 184 -21.96 21.66 -10.25
N LEU A 185 -22.04 21.67 -8.91
CA LEU A 185 -22.42 20.54 -8.07
C LEU A 185 -23.76 20.76 -7.34
N SER A 186 -24.52 21.81 -7.65
CA SER A 186 -25.79 22.17 -7.00
C SER A 186 -26.83 21.03 -7.02
N ASN A 187 -26.93 20.31 -8.14
CA ASN A 187 -27.96 19.28 -8.38
C ASN A 187 -27.59 17.87 -7.88
N LYS A 188 -26.40 17.68 -7.26
CA LYS A 188 -25.96 16.36 -6.79
C LYS A 188 -25.98 16.31 -5.26
N LYS A 189 -26.56 15.26 -4.68
CA LYS A 189 -26.49 15.04 -3.23
C LYS A 189 -25.03 14.79 -2.83
N VAL A 190 -24.45 15.74 -2.10
CA VAL A 190 -23.03 15.71 -1.68
C VAL A 190 -22.97 15.38 -0.19
N VAL A 191 -22.21 14.35 0.17
CA VAL A 191 -22.00 13.94 1.56
C VAL A 191 -20.55 14.22 1.96
N LEU A 192 -20.35 14.65 3.19
CA LEU A 192 -19.02 14.83 3.75
C LEU A 192 -18.47 13.48 4.20
N LYS A 193 -17.42 12.97 3.54
CA LYS A 193 -16.82 11.67 3.83
C LYS A 193 -15.38 11.78 4.30
N CYS A 194 -15.01 10.92 5.25
CA CYS A 194 -13.62 10.74 5.66
C CYS A 194 -12.82 10.09 4.52
N THR A 195 -11.83 10.80 4.00
CA THR A 195 -10.98 10.28 2.94
C THR A 195 -9.78 9.52 3.51
N ARG A 196 -9.35 8.45 2.85
CA ARG A 196 -8.14 7.73 3.25
C ARG A 196 -6.88 8.37 2.70
N ASN A 197 -6.94 9.08 1.58
CA ASN A 197 -5.75 9.55 0.88
C ASN A 197 -5.33 10.97 1.28
N VAL A 198 -6.23 11.74 1.91
CA VAL A 198 -5.98 13.12 2.31
C VAL A 198 -6.07 13.23 3.83
N LEU A 199 -5.12 13.95 4.42
CA LEU A 199 -5.02 14.22 5.83
C LEU A 199 -5.03 15.72 6.07
N ARG A 200 -5.49 16.15 7.25
CA ARG A 200 -5.58 17.55 7.65
C ARG A 200 -4.65 17.83 8.83
N CYS A 201 -3.89 18.91 8.73
CA CYS A 201 -3.15 19.47 9.85
C CYS A 201 -4.09 20.33 10.71
N THR A 202 -4.05 20.12 12.03
CA THR A 202 -4.87 20.90 12.97
C THR A 202 -4.16 22.14 13.50
N ASN A 203 -2.87 22.28 13.20
CA ASN A 203 -2.08 23.44 13.57
C ASN A 203 -2.48 24.64 12.70
N SER A 204 -3.11 25.65 13.29
CA SER A 204 -3.48 26.89 12.59
C SER A 204 -2.27 27.69 12.08
N ARG A 205 -1.10 27.50 12.70
CA ARG A 205 0.16 28.14 12.28
C ARG A 205 0.89 27.37 11.17
N CYS A 206 0.43 26.17 10.84
CA CYS A 206 1.04 25.38 9.76
C CYS A 206 0.51 25.88 8.42
N LYS A 207 1.44 26.32 7.55
CA LYS A 207 1.12 26.77 6.19
C LYS A 207 0.38 25.71 5.36
N THR A 208 0.55 24.43 5.70
CA THR A 208 -0.08 23.31 5.00
C THR A 208 -1.25 22.76 5.80
N THR A 209 -2.46 23.09 5.35
CA THR A 209 -3.71 22.62 5.96
C THR A 209 -4.03 21.17 5.59
N PHE A 210 -3.73 20.76 4.36
CA PHE A 210 -4.03 19.42 3.85
C PHE A 210 -2.81 18.75 3.23
N TRP A 211 -2.75 17.43 3.39
CA TRP A 211 -1.68 16.58 2.90
C TRP A 211 -2.24 15.42 2.10
N ASN A 212 -1.68 15.17 0.92
CA ASN A 212 -1.70 13.82 0.36
C ASN A 212 -0.89 12.91 1.30
N ARG A 213 -1.49 11.81 1.75
CA ARG A 213 -0.93 10.88 2.72
C ARG A 213 0.44 10.35 2.29
N ASP A 214 0.57 9.95 1.03
CA ASP A 214 1.77 9.29 0.51
C ASP A 214 2.88 10.31 0.29
N VAL A 215 2.54 11.51 -0.19
CA VAL A 215 3.50 12.63 -0.32
C VAL A 215 4.04 13.05 1.06
N ASN A 216 3.18 13.16 2.06
CA ASN A 216 3.59 13.49 3.44
C ASN A 216 4.51 12.40 4.01
N ALA A 217 4.17 11.12 3.82
CA ALA A 217 5.01 10.00 4.26
C ALA A 217 6.40 10.02 3.59
N ALA A 218 6.46 10.25 2.27
CA ALA A 218 7.71 10.34 1.53
C ALA A 218 8.60 11.50 2.01
N ARG A 219 8.00 12.66 2.29
CA ARG A 219 8.73 13.81 2.87
C ARG A 219 9.32 13.50 4.24
N ASN A 220 8.55 12.85 5.10
CA ASN A 220 9.02 12.45 6.43
C ASN A 220 10.13 11.40 6.37
N LEU A 221 10.06 10.45 5.43
CA LEU A 221 11.14 9.48 5.20
C LEU A 221 12.45 10.16 4.78
N LEU A 222 12.37 11.16 3.90
CA LEU A 222 13.53 11.96 3.51
C LEU A 222 14.12 12.74 4.69
N GLU A 223 13.26 13.31 5.54
CA GLU A 223 13.70 14.04 6.74
C GLU A 223 14.39 13.12 7.76
N LEU A 224 13.88 11.89 7.93
CA LEU A 224 14.51 10.86 8.75
C LEU A 224 15.90 10.48 8.24
N LEU A 225 16.06 10.30 6.93
CA LEU A 225 17.38 10.05 6.35
C LEU A 225 18.34 11.20 6.63
N ARG A 226 17.92 12.45 6.36
CA ARG A 226 18.76 13.64 6.59
C ARG A 226 19.19 13.75 8.05
N SER A 227 18.28 13.46 8.97
CA SER A 227 18.57 13.46 10.40
C SER A 227 19.56 12.36 10.77
N GLY A 228 19.40 11.15 10.24
CA GLY A 228 20.31 10.03 10.45
C GLY A 228 21.72 10.28 9.91
N LEU A 229 21.85 10.91 8.74
CA LEU A 229 23.15 11.27 8.16
C LEU A 229 23.90 12.32 8.99
N LYS A 230 23.18 13.33 9.51
CA LYS A 230 23.72 14.29 10.49
C LYS A 230 24.04 13.62 11.84
N GLY A 231 23.37 12.52 12.15
CA GLY A 231 23.52 11.72 13.36
C GLY A 231 24.86 11.02 13.56
N LYS A 232 25.75 10.99 12.55
CA LYS A 232 27.17 10.61 12.75
C LYS A 232 27.92 11.56 13.72
N HIS A 233 27.28 12.66 14.13
CA HIS A 233 27.72 13.58 15.19
C HIS A 233 26.70 13.73 16.36
N GLY A 234 25.85 12.72 16.62
CA GLY A 234 25.05 12.65 17.87
C GLY A 234 23.55 13.03 17.80
N ALA A 235 23.02 13.36 16.62
CA ALA A 235 21.57 13.60 16.47
C ALA A 235 20.77 12.29 16.32
N SER A 236 20.19 11.81 17.42
CA SER A 236 19.21 10.72 17.46
C SER A 236 17.96 11.05 16.63
N ARG A 237 17.34 10.02 16.03
CA ARG A 237 16.07 10.03 15.28
C ARG A 237 15.10 11.12 15.79
N LEU A 238 14.51 11.90 14.89
CA LEU A 238 13.58 12.99 15.23
C LEU A 238 12.50 12.54 16.23
N ARG A 239 12.29 13.34 17.29
CA ARG A 239 11.41 13.00 18.42
C ARG A 239 10.00 12.59 17.99
N ALA A 240 9.43 13.28 17.00
CA ALA A 240 8.10 13.00 16.46
C ALA A 240 7.95 11.61 15.81
N PHE A 241 9.06 10.95 15.49
CA PHE A 241 9.10 9.63 14.86
C PHE A 241 9.80 8.57 15.73
N ARG A 242 10.14 8.87 16.98
CA ARG A 242 10.64 7.87 17.93
C ARG A 242 9.49 6.96 18.37
N ARG A 243 9.76 5.67 18.47
CA ARG A 243 8.87 4.73 19.17
C ARG A 243 8.91 5.11 20.65
N GLU A 244 7.75 5.17 21.30
CA GLU A 244 7.72 5.32 22.76
C GLU A 244 8.40 4.08 23.33
N GLN A 245 9.46 4.26 24.13
CA GLN A 245 10.05 3.16 24.88
C GLN A 245 8.98 2.70 25.85
N SER A 246 8.35 1.58 25.55
CA SER A 246 7.53 0.87 26.52
C SER A 246 8.50 0.40 27.60
N TYR A 247 8.55 1.12 28.73
CA TYR A 247 9.08 0.54 29.96
C TYR A 247 8.26 -0.74 30.18
N LYS A 248 8.93 -1.87 30.03
CA LYS A 248 8.48 -3.15 30.60
C LYS A 248 9.08 -3.24 31.98
#